data_AF-A0A9R1X9N3-F1
#
_entry.id   AF-A0A9R1X9N3-F1
#
_cell.length_a   1.000
_cell.length_b   1.000
_cell.length_c   1.000
_cell.angle_alpha   90.00
_cell.angle_beta   90.00
_cell.angle_gamma   90.00
#
_symmetry.space_group_name_H-M   'P 1'
#
loop_
_entity.id
_entity.type
_entity.pdbx_description
1 polymer ?
#
loop_
_entity_poly.entity_id
_entity_poly.type
_entity_poly.pdbx_seq_one_letter_code
_entity_poly.pdbx_strand_id
1 'polypeptide(L)'
;MSDDEKNTMVNSPTSSRSVTETVNGSHRFVIQGYSLSKGIGIGKYIASDDFTVGGFQWSIYFYPDGKNQEDNSTYVSVFIALASEGTDVRALFELTLVDQSGKGKHKVHSHFDRSLESGPYTLKYRVRFYRRQMLETSDYLKDDCLKINCTVGVVVSAVDCSRLHTIQVPESDIGSHFGMLLDNTEAADVVFNVAGEKFHAHKLVLAARSPRELTLTLTLTMRFASQNLAAVMRSDGFEYLKEECPKLQSEILKMVAGCEDECSIGGGGGGGAKSRSVCGQLSDGGDANGRRVRQRT
;
A
#
# COMPACT_ATOMS: atom_id res chain seq x y z
N MET A 1 28.91 -19.09 -56.22
CA MET A 1 27.76 -20.02 -56.22
C MET A 1 28.20 -21.18 -55.35
N SER A 2 28.26 -21.07 -54.04
CA SER A 2 27.27 -20.72 -52.99
C SER A 2 27.14 -22.00 -52.16
N ASP A 3 27.83 -22.00 -51.02
CA ASP A 3 27.83 -23.06 -50.03
C ASP A 3 26.46 -23.10 -49.31
N ASP A 4 25.79 -24.25 -49.37
CA ASP A 4 24.56 -24.53 -48.61
C ASP A 4 24.94 -24.86 -47.15
N GLU A 5 25.03 -23.82 -46.31
CA GLU A 5 25.21 -23.97 -44.87
C GLU A 5 23.87 -24.29 -44.19
N LYS A 6 23.69 -25.57 -43.88
CA LYS A 6 22.54 -26.14 -43.16
C LYS A 6 22.52 -25.61 -41.71
N ASN A 7 21.84 -24.49 -41.50
CA ASN A 7 21.62 -23.91 -40.17
C ASN A 7 20.71 -24.84 -39.33
N THR A 8 21.34 -25.78 -38.63
CA THR A 8 20.65 -26.73 -37.74
C THR A 8 20.49 -26.05 -36.39
N MET A 9 19.32 -25.45 -36.13
CA MET A 9 19.01 -24.89 -34.82
C MET A 9 19.02 -26.01 -33.78
N VAL A 10 20.10 -26.10 -33.00
CA VAL A 10 20.21 -27.03 -31.87
C VAL A 10 19.32 -26.49 -30.74
N ASN A 11 18.08 -26.97 -30.67
CA ASN A 11 17.20 -26.72 -29.52
C ASN A 11 17.81 -27.37 -28.28
N SER A 12 18.50 -26.57 -27.47
CA SER A 12 19.00 -27.00 -26.17
C SER A 12 17.82 -27.17 -25.20
N PRO A 13 17.76 -28.25 -24.40
CA PRO A 13 16.66 -28.45 -23.46
C PRO A 13 16.67 -27.38 -22.37
N THR A 14 15.50 -26.84 -22.06
CA THR A 14 15.33 -25.92 -20.91
C THR A 14 15.11 -26.73 -19.64
N SER A 15 15.67 -26.25 -18.52
CA SER A 15 15.49 -26.83 -17.20
C SER A 15 15.14 -25.74 -16.20
N SER A 16 14.29 -26.06 -15.24
CA SER A 16 13.93 -25.19 -14.13
C SER A 16 13.86 -26.01 -12.84
N ARG A 17 14.16 -25.36 -11.71
CA ARG A 17 14.07 -25.96 -10.37
C ARG A 17 13.27 -25.03 -9.48
N SER A 18 12.21 -25.53 -8.87
CA SER A 18 11.55 -24.86 -7.75
C SER A 18 12.13 -25.36 -6.43
N VAL A 19 12.39 -24.44 -5.51
CA VAL A 19 12.78 -24.72 -4.14
C VAL A 19 11.68 -24.18 -3.24
N THR A 20 11.09 -25.07 -2.44
CA THR A 20 10.13 -24.69 -1.41
C THR A 20 10.81 -24.80 -0.06
N GLU A 21 10.87 -23.69 0.66
CA GLU A 21 11.48 -23.60 1.98
C GLU A 21 10.52 -22.96 2.98
N THR A 22 10.83 -23.11 4.27
CA THR A 22 10.06 -22.48 5.34
C THR A 22 10.91 -21.39 5.99
N VAL A 23 10.43 -20.15 5.91
CA VAL A 23 11.03 -19.01 6.58
C VAL A 23 10.38 -18.85 7.95
N ASN A 24 11.16 -19.05 9.00
CA ASN A 24 10.69 -18.92 10.38
C ASN A 24 11.00 -17.52 10.94
N GLY A 25 10.09 -16.99 11.74
CA GLY A 25 10.30 -15.77 12.51
C GLY A 25 9.48 -15.80 13.80
N SER A 26 9.99 -15.13 14.84
CA SER A 26 9.34 -15.11 16.15
C SER A 26 9.09 -13.68 16.63
N HIS A 27 7.99 -13.49 17.35
CA HIS A 27 7.60 -12.22 17.94
C HIS A 27 7.17 -12.41 19.40
N ARG A 28 7.60 -11.49 20.27
CA ARG A 28 7.26 -11.50 21.69
C ARG A 28 6.30 -10.35 21.98
N PHE A 29 5.10 -10.71 22.41
CA PHE A 29 4.06 -9.79 22.81
C PHE A 29 3.90 -9.77 24.33
N VAL A 30 4.08 -8.59 24.92
CA VAL A 30 4.01 -8.37 26.37
C VAL A 30 2.81 -7.48 26.66
N ILE A 31 1.88 -7.99 27.45
CA ILE A 31 0.69 -7.26 27.89
C ILE A 31 0.91 -6.90 29.34
N GLN A 32 1.24 -5.62 29.58
CA GLN A 32 1.36 -5.06 30.91
C GLN A 32 0.03 -4.42 31.30
N GLY A 33 -0.39 -4.59 32.55
CA GLY A 33 -1.70 -4.11 33.00
C GLY A 33 -2.84 -5.07 32.63
N TYR A 34 -2.62 -6.39 32.65
CA TYR A 34 -3.64 -7.39 32.28
C TYR A 34 -4.97 -7.16 33.03
N SER A 35 -4.92 -6.75 34.30
CA SER A 35 -6.10 -6.46 35.11
C SER A 35 -7.03 -5.43 34.47
N LEU A 36 -6.47 -4.42 33.79
CA LEU A 36 -7.19 -3.36 33.07
C LEU A 36 -7.72 -3.81 31.71
N SER A 37 -7.15 -4.89 31.15
CA SER A 37 -7.63 -5.47 29.88
C SER A 37 -8.92 -6.26 30.02
N LYS A 38 -9.32 -6.63 31.24
CA LYS A 38 -10.54 -7.39 31.49
C LYS A 38 -11.78 -6.51 31.36
N GLY A 39 -12.87 -7.07 30.87
CA GLY A 39 -14.14 -6.34 30.73
C GLY A 39 -14.20 -5.40 29.52
N ILE A 40 -13.22 -5.44 28.61
CA ILE A 40 -13.28 -4.71 27.33
C ILE A 40 -14.38 -5.26 26.41
N GLY A 41 -14.90 -6.45 26.69
CA GLY A 41 -16.03 -7.06 26.01
C GLY A 41 -15.63 -8.25 25.13
N ILE A 42 -16.57 -9.17 24.98
CA ILE A 42 -16.40 -10.36 24.13
C ILE A 42 -16.13 -9.94 22.68
N GLY A 43 -15.14 -10.57 22.05
CA GLY A 43 -14.74 -10.27 20.68
C GLY A 43 -13.90 -8.98 20.54
N LYS A 44 -13.64 -8.25 21.63
CA LYS A 44 -12.65 -7.17 21.67
C LYS A 44 -11.28 -7.74 22.01
N TYR A 45 -10.25 -7.13 21.44
CA TYR A 45 -8.88 -7.61 21.56
C TYR A 45 -7.87 -6.49 21.74
N ILE A 46 -6.70 -6.88 22.24
CA ILE A 46 -5.47 -6.10 22.24
C ILE A 46 -4.57 -6.71 21.17
N ALA A 47 -4.08 -5.88 20.25
CA ALA A 47 -3.16 -6.29 19.20
C ALA A 47 -1.71 -6.07 19.62
N SER A 48 -0.80 -6.91 19.13
CA SER A 48 0.62 -6.60 19.09
C SER A 48 0.94 -5.64 17.96
N ASP A 49 2.15 -5.09 17.97
CA ASP A 49 2.73 -4.51 16.76
C ASP A 49 2.83 -5.56 15.66
N ASP A 50 2.85 -5.09 14.42
CA ASP A 50 3.05 -5.93 13.26
C ASP A 50 4.51 -6.41 13.18
N PHE A 51 4.71 -7.64 12.74
CA PHE A 51 6.03 -8.21 12.50
C PHE A 51 6.09 -8.98 11.19
N THR A 52 7.26 -8.98 10.55
CA THR A 52 7.42 -9.52 9.19
C THR A 52 8.04 -10.91 9.23
N VAL A 53 7.40 -11.88 8.55
CA VAL A 53 7.94 -13.22 8.33
C VAL A 53 7.57 -13.67 6.92
N GLY A 54 8.55 -14.17 6.16
CA GLY A 54 8.33 -14.68 4.80
C GLY A 54 7.78 -13.65 3.81
N GLY A 55 8.05 -12.35 4.02
CA GLY A 55 7.52 -11.26 3.18
C GLY A 55 6.10 -10.79 3.55
N PHE A 56 5.48 -11.38 4.56
CA PHE A 56 4.14 -11.02 5.02
C PHE A 56 4.17 -10.37 6.40
N GLN A 57 3.21 -9.47 6.66
CA GLN A 57 3.03 -8.85 7.97
C GLN A 57 2.02 -9.63 8.79
N TRP A 58 2.35 -9.86 10.06
CA TRP A 58 1.58 -10.64 11.00
C TRP A 58 1.37 -9.85 12.28
N SER A 59 0.26 -10.09 12.98
CA SER A 59 -0.04 -9.51 14.29
C SER A 59 -0.67 -10.54 15.23
N ILE A 60 -0.48 -10.38 16.53
CA ILE A 60 -1.06 -11.24 17.57
C ILE A 60 -2.25 -10.51 18.20
N TYR A 61 -3.42 -11.14 18.20
CA TYR A 61 -4.62 -10.63 18.86
C TYR A 61 -4.93 -11.42 20.12
N PHE A 62 -4.93 -10.72 21.26
CA PHE A 62 -5.32 -11.26 22.56
C PHE A 62 -6.74 -10.82 22.92
N TYR A 63 -7.62 -11.76 23.22
CA TYR A 63 -9.01 -11.54 23.65
C TYR A 63 -9.14 -11.91 25.14
N PRO A 64 -9.08 -10.93 26.06
CA PRO A 64 -9.17 -11.19 27.51
C PRO A 64 -10.53 -11.80 27.90
N ASP A 65 -11.60 -11.34 27.24
CA ASP A 65 -12.98 -11.76 27.49
C ASP A 65 -13.44 -12.92 26.58
N GLY A 66 -12.52 -13.47 25.78
CA GLY A 66 -12.81 -14.49 24.77
C GLY A 66 -13.29 -13.89 23.45
N LYS A 67 -13.15 -14.64 22.36
CA LYS A 67 -13.54 -14.19 21.01
C LYS A 67 -15.04 -14.36 20.72
N ASN A 68 -15.65 -15.46 21.18
CA ASN A 68 -17.02 -15.82 20.86
C ASN A 68 -17.92 -15.76 22.09
N GLN A 69 -19.18 -15.36 21.88
CA GLN A 69 -20.18 -15.24 22.95
C GLN A 69 -20.54 -16.58 23.59
N GLU A 70 -20.48 -17.66 22.82
CA GLU A 70 -20.75 -19.05 23.26
C GLU A 70 -19.87 -19.50 24.44
N ASP A 71 -18.71 -18.87 24.63
CA ASP A 71 -17.77 -19.25 25.68
C ASP A 71 -18.08 -18.62 27.03
N ASN A 72 -19.11 -17.74 27.11
CA ASN A 72 -19.50 -17.00 28.32
C ASN A 72 -18.31 -16.32 29.00
N SER A 73 -17.33 -15.85 28.22
CA SER A 73 -16.07 -15.33 28.73
C SER A 73 -15.29 -16.31 29.64
N THR A 74 -15.42 -17.62 29.48
CA THR A 74 -14.71 -18.58 30.37
C THR A 74 -13.22 -18.71 30.02
N TYR A 75 -12.87 -18.36 28.78
CA TYR A 75 -11.55 -18.56 28.21
C TYR A 75 -10.97 -17.22 27.74
N VAL A 76 -9.64 -17.11 27.84
CA VAL A 76 -8.90 -16.15 27.02
C VAL A 76 -8.61 -16.79 25.65
N SER A 77 -8.52 -15.97 24.62
CA SER A 77 -8.17 -16.43 23.27
C SER A 77 -6.96 -15.65 22.74
N VAL A 78 -6.06 -16.34 22.04
CA VAL A 78 -4.94 -15.73 21.32
C VAL A 78 -5.03 -16.17 19.88
N PHE A 79 -4.87 -15.22 18.96
CA PHE A 79 -4.86 -15.47 17.52
C PHE A 79 -3.65 -14.83 16.89
N ILE A 80 -3.15 -15.45 15.83
CA ILE A 80 -2.29 -14.78 14.87
C ILE A 80 -3.14 -14.36 13.66
N ALA A 81 -2.95 -13.13 13.22
CA ALA A 81 -3.59 -12.55 12.04
C ALA A 81 -2.56 -12.18 11.00
N LEU A 82 -2.91 -12.37 9.73
CA LEU A 82 -2.21 -11.82 8.59
C LEU A 82 -2.67 -10.36 8.44
N ALA A 83 -1.76 -9.41 8.62
CA ALA A 83 -2.02 -7.98 8.55
C ALA A 83 -1.85 -7.42 7.12
N SER A 84 -0.92 -8.00 6.34
CA SER A 84 -0.72 -7.63 4.93
C SER A 84 -1.86 -8.14 4.03
N GLU A 85 -2.12 -7.41 2.93
CA GLU A 85 -3.04 -7.89 1.90
C GLU A 85 -2.52 -9.17 1.23
N GLY A 86 -3.25 -10.26 1.40
CA GLY A 86 -2.94 -11.56 0.82
C GLY A 86 -3.97 -12.59 1.27
N THR A 87 -4.50 -13.39 0.34
CA THR A 87 -5.56 -14.37 0.64
C THR A 87 -5.05 -15.81 0.70
N ASP A 88 -3.82 -16.07 0.24
CA ASP A 88 -3.31 -17.44 0.08
C ASP A 88 -1.90 -17.65 0.64
N VAL A 89 -1.72 -17.46 1.95
CA VAL A 89 -0.44 -17.71 2.63
C VAL A 89 -0.46 -19.08 3.32
N ARG A 90 0.53 -19.92 3.00
CA ARG A 90 0.79 -21.17 3.73
C ARG A 90 1.75 -20.89 4.88
N ALA A 91 1.22 -20.88 6.11
CA ALA A 91 2.02 -20.67 7.30
C ALA A 91 1.71 -21.67 8.41
N LEU A 92 2.77 -22.12 9.09
CA LEU A 92 2.75 -22.81 10.36
C LEU A 92 2.86 -21.78 11.49
N PHE A 93 2.32 -22.09 12.66
CA PHE A 93 2.51 -21.24 13.82
C PHE A 93 2.61 -22.01 15.12
N GLU A 94 3.25 -21.37 16.08
CA GLU A 94 3.32 -21.78 17.47
C GLU A 94 2.99 -20.57 18.35
N LEU A 95 2.13 -20.77 19.33
CA LEU A 95 1.78 -19.79 20.35
C LEU A 95 2.14 -20.33 21.73
N THR A 96 2.86 -19.53 22.49
CA THR A 96 3.42 -19.95 23.77
C THR A 96 3.08 -18.94 24.86
N LEU A 97 2.35 -19.38 25.89
CA LEU A 97 2.27 -18.65 27.15
C LEU A 97 3.53 -18.91 27.95
N VAL A 98 4.25 -17.84 28.23
CA VAL A 98 5.56 -17.92 28.88
C VAL A 98 5.37 -18.10 30.38
N ASP A 99 5.79 -19.25 30.92
CA ASP A 99 6.03 -19.42 32.36
C ASP A 99 7.04 -18.39 32.89
N GLN A 100 6.62 -17.65 33.91
CA GLN A 100 7.41 -16.60 34.54
C GLN A 100 7.97 -17.02 35.91
N SER A 101 7.77 -18.28 36.34
CA SER A 101 8.35 -18.81 37.58
C SER A 101 9.84 -19.17 37.48
N GLY A 102 10.40 -19.17 36.26
CA GLY A 102 11.76 -19.63 35.98
C GLY A 102 11.91 -21.14 35.86
N LYS A 103 10.82 -21.91 35.90
CA LYS A 103 10.83 -23.39 35.78
C LYS A 103 10.77 -23.88 34.33
N GLY A 104 10.59 -22.98 33.36
CA GLY A 104 10.51 -23.30 31.94
C GLY A 104 9.25 -24.07 31.55
N LYS A 105 8.18 -24.04 32.37
CA LYS A 105 6.95 -24.81 32.15
C LYS A 105 5.97 -24.05 31.26
N HIS A 106 6.39 -23.67 30.06
CA HIS A 106 5.56 -22.91 29.13
C HIS A 106 4.35 -23.72 28.65
N LYS A 107 3.21 -23.05 28.43
CA LYS A 107 2.08 -23.66 27.72
C LYS A 107 2.23 -23.36 26.24
N VAL A 108 2.54 -24.38 25.46
CA VAL A 108 2.76 -24.31 24.02
C VAL A 108 1.54 -24.85 23.26
N HIS A 109 1.16 -24.16 22.20
CA HIS A 109 0.23 -24.63 21.18
C HIS A 109 0.88 -24.51 19.81
N SER A 110 1.36 -25.64 19.28
CA SER A 110 2.13 -25.69 18.04
C SER A 110 1.38 -26.42 16.94
N HIS A 111 1.51 -25.92 15.71
CA HIS A 111 1.05 -26.57 14.50
C HIS A 111 2.21 -27.14 13.66
N PHE A 112 3.47 -26.95 14.07
CA PHE A 112 4.64 -27.44 13.33
C PHE A 112 4.66 -28.97 13.17
N ASP A 113 4.07 -29.71 14.12
CA ASP A 113 4.02 -31.18 14.10
C ASP A 113 2.80 -31.76 13.36
N ARG A 114 1.92 -30.93 12.79
CA ARG A 114 0.73 -31.41 12.05
C ARG A 114 1.00 -31.49 10.55
N SER A 115 0.53 -32.58 9.93
CA SER A 115 0.53 -32.72 8.47
C SER A 115 -0.20 -31.51 7.85
N LEU A 116 0.42 -30.91 6.82
CA LEU A 116 -0.09 -29.72 6.13
C LEU A 116 -1.23 -30.13 5.18
N GLU A 117 -2.38 -30.55 5.73
CA GLU A 117 -3.39 -31.30 4.96
C GLU A 117 -4.26 -30.46 3.99
N SER A 118 -4.24 -29.11 4.01
CA SER A 118 -4.91 -28.30 2.98
C SER A 118 -4.51 -26.82 2.98
N GLY A 119 -4.65 -26.16 1.82
CA GLY A 119 -4.32 -24.74 1.55
C GLY A 119 -5.21 -23.70 2.27
N PRO A 120 -5.06 -22.43 1.90
CA PRO A 120 -4.53 -21.37 2.75
C PRO A 120 -5.00 -21.38 4.20
N TYR A 121 -4.06 -21.13 5.11
CA TYR A 121 -4.38 -20.87 6.50
C TYR A 121 -4.94 -19.45 6.66
N THR A 122 -6.10 -19.21 6.06
CA THR A 122 -6.97 -18.12 6.48
C THR A 122 -7.54 -18.53 7.83
N LEU A 123 -6.83 -18.18 8.91
CA LEU A 123 -7.43 -17.76 10.19
C LEU A 123 -8.65 -18.58 10.67
N LYS A 124 -8.59 -19.91 10.65
CA LYS A 124 -9.65 -20.78 11.16
C LYS A 124 -9.12 -21.83 12.13
N TYR A 125 -8.43 -21.43 13.21
CA TYR A 125 -8.20 -22.35 14.33
C TYR A 125 -8.31 -21.70 15.71
N ARG A 126 -8.55 -22.54 16.74
CA ARG A 126 -9.69 -22.48 17.67
C ARG A 126 -9.68 -21.47 18.82
N VAL A 127 -10.92 -21.22 19.22
CA VAL A 127 -11.54 -20.17 20.06
C VAL A 127 -11.11 -20.14 21.55
N ARG A 128 -10.45 -21.16 22.09
CA ARG A 128 -10.23 -21.32 23.55
C ARG A 128 -8.77 -21.63 23.87
N PHE A 129 -7.97 -20.60 24.11
CA PHE A 129 -6.52 -20.79 24.31
C PHE A 129 -6.18 -21.27 25.72
N TYR A 130 -6.76 -20.65 26.75
CA TYR A 130 -6.62 -21.07 28.13
C TYR A 130 -7.80 -20.63 28.99
N ARG A 131 -8.14 -21.39 30.04
CA ARG A 131 -9.21 -20.98 30.97
C ARG A 131 -8.77 -19.74 31.73
N ARG A 132 -9.61 -18.72 31.82
CA ARG A 132 -9.24 -17.46 32.49
C ARG A 132 -8.86 -17.68 33.95
N GLN A 133 -9.69 -18.39 34.70
CA GLN A 133 -9.42 -18.67 36.12
C GLN A 133 -8.09 -19.42 36.34
N MET A 134 -7.73 -20.32 35.43
CA MET A 134 -6.44 -21.01 35.48
C MET A 134 -5.30 -20.08 35.08
N LEU A 135 -5.49 -19.19 34.10
CA LEU A 135 -4.48 -18.18 33.74
C LEU A 135 -4.15 -17.29 34.94
N GLU A 136 -5.19 -16.76 35.58
CA GLU A 136 -5.07 -15.77 36.65
C GLU A 136 -4.45 -16.34 37.93
N THR A 137 -4.48 -17.66 38.11
CA THR A 137 -3.85 -18.37 39.24
C THR A 137 -2.53 -19.05 38.87
N SER A 138 -2.10 -18.97 37.61
CA SER A 138 -0.89 -19.64 37.11
C SER A 138 0.36 -18.79 37.24
N ASP A 139 1.51 -19.40 36.96
CA ASP A 139 2.79 -18.70 36.81
C ASP A 139 2.97 -18.02 35.44
N TYR A 140 1.96 -18.06 34.55
CA TYR A 140 1.98 -17.35 33.27
C TYR A 140 1.66 -15.85 33.41
N LEU A 141 0.93 -15.46 34.46
CA LEU A 141 0.61 -14.07 34.79
C LEU A 141 1.34 -13.69 36.07
N LYS A 142 2.28 -12.76 36.00
CA LYS A 142 3.05 -12.25 37.15
C LYS A 142 3.15 -10.73 37.05
N ASP A 143 3.03 -10.05 38.19
CA ASP A 143 3.14 -8.59 38.27
C ASP A 143 2.25 -7.85 37.26
N ASP A 144 1.02 -8.35 37.12
CA ASP A 144 0.03 -7.89 36.14
C ASP A 144 0.50 -7.88 34.67
N CYS A 145 1.49 -8.73 34.37
CA CYS A 145 2.13 -8.85 33.07
C CYS A 145 1.93 -10.26 32.51
N LEU A 146 1.40 -10.34 31.28
CA LEU A 146 1.28 -11.57 30.50
C LEU A 146 2.29 -11.54 29.34
N LYS A 147 3.01 -12.64 29.11
CA LYS A 147 4.01 -12.75 28.04
C LYS A 147 3.62 -13.87 27.08
N ILE A 148 3.48 -13.52 25.82
CA ILE A 148 3.12 -14.42 24.72
C ILE A 148 4.27 -14.42 23.71
N ASN A 149 4.81 -15.58 23.40
CA ASN A 149 5.70 -15.76 22.26
C ASN A 149 4.93 -16.39 21.12
N CYS A 150 5.10 -15.86 19.91
CA CYS A 150 4.60 -16.46 18.68
C CYS A 150 5.76 -16.77 17.75
N THR A 151 5.76 -17.95 17.16
CA THR A 151 6.66 -18.30 16.06
C THR A 151 5.81 -18.62 14.85
N VAL A 152 6.17 -18.09 13.69
CA VAL A 152 5.50 -18.27 12.41
C VAL A 152 6.49 -18.88 11.45
N GLY A 153 6.09 -19.93 10.73
CA GLY A 153 6.86 -20.53 9.65
C GLY A 153 6.12 -20.38 8.34
N VAL A 154 6.57 -19.49 7.46
CA VAL A 154 5.93 -19.23 6.17
C VAL A 154 6.57 -20.11 5.11
N VAL A 155 5.77 -20.91 4.41
CA VAL A 155 6.23 -21.75 3.31
C VAL A 155 6.31 -20.91 2.04
N VAL A 156 7.54 -20.57 1.64
CA VAL A 156 7.84 -19.78 0.45
C VAL A 156 8.32 -20.71 -0.66
N SER A 157 7.77 -20.57 -1.86
CA SER A 157 8.28 -21.26 -3.05
C SER A 157 8.95 -20.26 -3.96
N ALA A 158 10.25 -20.42 -4.16
CA ALA A 158 11.01 -19.65 -5.14
C ALA A 158 11.38 -20.57 -6.30
N VAL A 159 11.22 -20.08 -7.53
CA VAL A 159 11.88 -20.70 -8.67
C VAL A 159 13.32 -20.23 -8.61
N ASP A 160 14.26 -21.16 -8.48
CA ASP A 160 15.69 -20.88 -8.51
C ASP A 160 16.03 -20.46 -9.94
N CYS A 161 15.88 -19.17 -10.21
CA CYS A 161 16.37 -18.55 -11.42
C CYS A 161 17.89 -18.38 -11.27
N SER A 162 18.65 -19.48 -11.21
CA SER A 162 20.12 -19.47 -11.18
C SER A 162 20.77 -18.86 -12.44
N ARG A 163 19.99 -18.17 -13.28
CA ARG A 163 20.39 -17.50 -14.52
C ARG A 163 19.84 -16.08 -14.68
N LEU A 164 19.38 -15.42 -13.61
CA LEU A 164 19.45 -13.96 -13.65
C LEU A 164 20.93 -13.62 -13.65
N HIS A 165 21.50 -13.49 -14.85
CA HIS A 165 22.68 -12.67 -15.03
C HIS A 165 22.34 -11.38 -14.30
N THR A 166 23.01 -11.09 -13.20
CA THR A 166 22.95 -9.77 -12.59
C THR A 166 23.38 -8.84 -13.71
N ILE A 167 22.41 -8.21 -14.38
CA ILE A 167 22.70 -7.16 -15.33
C ILE A 167 23.41 -6.14 -14.46
N GLN A 168 24.70 -5.95 -14.73
CA GLN A 168 25.47 -4.88 -14.12
C GLN A 168 24.83 -3.60 -14.65
N VAL A 169 23.87 -3.05 -13.89
CA VAL A 169 23.23 -1.79 -14.22
C VAL A 169 24.28 -0.73 -13.89
N PRO A 170 24.83 -0.01 -14.90
CA PRO A 170 25.75 1.07 -14.63
C PRO A 170 25.05 2.14 -13.79
N GLU A 171 25.82 2.86 -12.99
CA GLU A 171 25.28 4.02 -12.27
C GLU A 171 24.67 5.01 -13.25
N SER A 172 23.56 5.63 -12.85
CA SER A 172 22.85 6.57 -13.72
C SER A 172 23.70 7.83 -13.95
N ASP A 173 23.96 8.14 -15.21
CA ASP A 173 24.65 9.35 -15.69
C ASP A 173 23.68 10.51 -15.97
N ILE A 174 22.39 10.36 -15.63
CA ILE A 174 21.34 11.34 -15.93
C ILE A 174 21.64 12.73 -15.37
N GLY A 175 22.32 12.81 -14.22
CA GLY A 175 22.75 14.08 -13.63
C GLY A 175 23.77 14.82 -14.50
N SER A 176 24.70 14.07 -15.12
CA SER A 176 25.69 14.62 -16.05
C SER A 176 25.02 15.14 -17.32
N HIS A 177 24.05 14.39 -17.86
CA HIS A 177 23.29 14.80 -19.05
C HIS A 177 22.46 16.08 -18.79
N PHE A 178 21.84 16.22 -17.63
CA PHE A 178 21.17 17.48 -17.25
C PHE A 178 22.15 18.64 -17.01
N GLY A 179 23.35 18.37 -16.50
CA GLY A 179 24.41 19.37 -16.39
C GLY A 179 24.84 19.90 -17.76
N MET A 180 25.12 19.01 -18.71
CA MET A 180 25.45 19.40 -20.08
C MET A 180 24.32 20.17 -20.76
N LEU A 181 23.06 19.80 -20.51
CA LEU A 181 21.90 20.52 -21.04
C LEU A 181 21.87 21.98 -20.55
N LEU A 182 22.21 22.22 -19.27
CA LEU A 182 22.31 23.56 -18.70
C LEU A 182 23.48 24.35 -19.31
N ASP A 183 24.65 23.72 -19.43
CA ASP A 183 25.89 24.37 -19.90
C ASP A 183 25.86 24.70 -21.40
N ASN A 184 25.31 23.80 -22.23
CA ASN A 184 25.29 23.97 -23.69
C ASN A 184 24.23 24.96 -24.16
N THR A 185 23.24 25.28 -23.31
CA THR A 185 22.12 26.21 -23.60
C THR A 185 21.25 25.84 -24.81
N GLU A 186 21.47 24.66 -25.40
CA GLU A 186 20.70 24.16 -26.53
C GLU A 186 19.23 24.00 -26.14
N ALA A 187 18.33 24.51 -26.98
CA ALA A 187 16.88 24.52 -26.76
C ALA A 187 16.43 25.18 -25.45
N ALA A 188 17.24 26.07 -24.86
CA ALA A 188 16.80 26.89 -23.73
C ALA A 188 15.61 27.78 -24.13
N ASP A 189 14.54 27.72 -23.35
CA ASP A 189 13.25 28.38 -23.63
C ASP A 189 12.90 29.46 -22.58
N VAL A 190 13.80 29.72 -21.64
CA VAL A 190 13.74 30.82 -20.67
C VAL A 190 15.14 31.40 -20.40
N VAL A 191 15.19 32.70 -20.09
CA VAL A 191 16.40 33.41 -19.69
C VAL A 191 16.12 34.22 -18.42
N PHE A 192 16.93 34.03 -17.38
CA PHE A 192 16.91 34.84 -16.17
C PHE A 192 17.94 35.96 -16.27
N ASN A 193 17.56 37.16 -15.85
CA ASN A 193 18.50 38.27 -15.68
C ASN A 193 18.71 38.51 -14.20
N VAL A 194 19.90 38.21 -13.69
CA VAL A 194 20.25 38.38 -12.27
C VAL A 194 21.40 39.37 -12.20
N ALA A 195 21.14 40.53 -11.62
CA ALA A 195 22.12 41.61 -11.48
C ALA A 195 22.83 42.03 -12.80
N GLY A 196 22.17 41.87 -13.95
CA GLY A 196 22.71 42.20 -15.26
C GLY A 196 23.30 41.00 -16.02
N GLU A 197 23.47 39.86 -15.37
CA GLU A 197 23.93 38.62 -16.00
C GLU A 197 22.77 37.76 -16.49
N LYS A 198 22.91 37.18 -17.68
CA LYS A 198 21.87 36.37 -18.32
C LYS A 198 22.15 34.88 -18.15
N PHE A 199 21.20 34.14 -17.60
CA PHE A 199 21.25 32.69 -17.39
C PHE A 199 20.17 32.01 -18.24
N HIS A 200 20.58 31.16 -19.17
CA HIS A 200 19.69 30.37 -20.00
C HIS A 200 19.27 29.09 -19.27
N ALA A 201 17.99 28.70 -19.37
CA ALA A 201 17.48 27.50 -18.72
C ALA A 201 16.28 26.91 -19.48
N HIS A 202 15.75 25.80 -18.96
CA HIS A 202 14.67 25.02 -19.57
C HIS A 202 13.46 24.96 -18.63
N LYS A 203 12.31 25.48 -19.08
CA LYS A 203 11.07 25.59 -18.28
C LYS A 203 10.61 24.26 -17.72
N LEU A 204 10.70 23.18 -18.50
CA LEU A 204 10.29 21.84 -18.06
C LEU A 204 11.17 21.31 -16.92
N VAL A 205 12.49 21.51 -17.01
CA VAL A 205 13.44 21.07 -15.97
C VAL A 205 13.22 21.85 -14.68
N LEU A 206 13.00 23.16 -14.77
CA LEU A 206 12.70 24.01 -13.62
C LEU A 206 11.35 23.62 -12.99
N ALA A 207 10.30 23.47 -13.78
CA ALA A 207 8.99 23.06 -13.30
C ALA A 207 9.03 21.72 -12.55
N ALA A 208 9.84 20.77 -13.02
CA ALA A 208 10.01 19.47 -12.36
C ALA A 208 10.80 19.56 -11.04
N ARG A 209 11.69 20.55 -10.88
CA ARG A 209 12.65 20.60 -9.74
C ARG A 209 12.43 21.74 -8.75
N SER A 210 11.57 22.73 -9.02
CA SER A 210 11.31 23.85 -8.11
C SER A 210 9.83 23.95 -7.69
N PRO A 211 9.42 23.29 -6.59
CA PRO A 211 8.03 23.37 -6.09
C PRO A 211 7.67 24.68 -5.38
N ARG A 212 8.55 25.69 -5.27
CA ARG A 212 8.42 26.77 -4.27
C ARG A 212 8.53 28.23 -4.73
N GLU A 213 8.63 28.56 -6.02
CA GLU A 213 8.32 29.92 -6.50
C GLU A 213 6.84 30.00 -6.94
N LEU A 214 5.98 29.87 -5.93
CA LEU A 214 4.53 29.79 -6.05
C LEU A 214 3.89 31.13 -5.70
N THR A 215 3.57 31.99 -6.69
CA THR A 215 2.27 32.70 -6.70
C THR A 215 1.88 33.23 -8.08
N LEU A 216 2.82 33.68 -8.93
CA LEU A 216 2.47 34.29 -10.23
C LEU A 216 2.46 33.31 -11.41
N THR A 217 3.28 32.26 -11.37
CA THR A 217 3.41 31.27 -12.45
C THR A 217 2.31 30.21 -12.41
N LEU A 218 1.81 29.82 -11.23
CA LEU A 218 0.76 28.80 -11.10
C LEU A 218 -0.57 29.25 -11.72
N THR A 219 -0.92 30.54 -11.61
CA THR A 219 -2.11 31.10 -12.26
C THR A 219 -1.96 31.16 -13.78
N LEU A 220 -0.73 31.36 -14.27
CA LEU A 220 -0.42 31.39 -15.70
C LEU A 220 -0.34 29.98 -16.29
N THR A 221 0.21 28.98 -15.58
CA THR A 221 0.26 27.58 -16.02
C THR A 221 -1.11 26.91 -15.96
N MET A 222 -1.91 27.17 -14.92
CA MET A 222 -3.31 26.74 -14.88
C MET A 222 -4.16 27.42 -15.97
N ARG A 223 -3.99 28.73 -16.21
CA ARG A 223 -4.66 29.42 -17.35
C ARG A 223 -4.19 28.90 -18.70
N PHE A 224 -2.90 28.66 -18.89
CA PHE A 224 -2.33 28.16 -20.14
C PHE A 224 -2.81 26.74 -20.44
N ALA A 225 -2.87 25.86 -19.42
CA ALA A 225 -3.44 24.53 -19.56
C ALA A 225 -4.94 24.58 -19.89
N SER A 226 -5.72 25.46 -19.26
CA SER A 226 -7.15 25.63 -19.58
C SER A 226 -7.39 26.24 -20.98
N GLN A 227 -6.53 27.15 -21.44
CA GLN A 227 -6.67 27.83 -22.73
C GLN A 227 -6.14 26.98 -23.89
N ASN A 228 -5.20 26.07 -23.63
CA ASN A 228 -4.61 25.17 -24.64
C ASN A 228 -5.03 23.71 -24.49
N LEU A 229 -6.00 23.41 -23.62
CA LEU A 229 -6.51 22.04 -23.41
C LEU A 229 -6.91 21.38 -24.72
N ALA A 230 -7.57 22.13 -25.61
CA ALA A 230 -7.95 21.66 -26.93
C ALA A 230 -6.76 21.35 -27.86
N ALA A 231 -5.59 21.96 -27.66
CA ALA A 231 -4.38 21.65 -28.42
C ALA A 231 -3.66 20.42 -27.83
N VAL A 232 -3.61 20.30 -26.50
CA VAL A 232 -3.03 19.15 -25.80
C VAL A 232 -3.82 17.87 -26.09
N MET A 233 -5.16 17.94 -26.06
CA MET A 233 -6.04 16.80 -26.40
C MET A 233 -5.95 16.36 -27.87
N ARG A 234 -5.33 17.16 -28.74
CA ARG A 234 -5.08 16.83 -30.15
C ARG A 234 -3.65 16.34 -30.43
N SER A 235 -2.82 16.20 -29.40
CA SER A 235 -1.44 15.73 -29.55
C SER A 235 -1.35 14.21 -29.51
N ASP A 236 -0.40 13.65 -30.28
CA ASP A 236 -0.10 12.21 -30.28
C ASP A 236 0.28 11.70 -28.88
N GLY A 237 0.89 12.57 -28.06
CA GLY A 237 1.23 12.27 -26.67
C GLY A 237 0.00 12.06 -25.78
N PHE A 238 -1.12 12.75 -26.05
CA PHE A 238 -2.36 12.54 -25.30
C PHE A 238 -3.12 11.29 -25.77
N GLU A 239 -3.08 10.96 -27.06
CA GLU A 239 -3.62 9.69 -27.56
C GLU A 239 -2.82 8.49 -27.02
N TYR A 240 -1.48 8.58 -26.96
CA TYR A 240 -0.66 7.56 -26.31
C TYR A 240 -1.02 7.39 -24.82
N LEU A 241 -1.23 8.50 -24.11
CA LEU A 241 -1.60 8.48 -22.70
C LEU A 241 -2.98 7.81 -22.45
N LYS A 242 -3.90 7.94 -23.41
CA LYS A 242 -5.25 7.37 -23.37
C LYS A 242 -5.24 5.85 -23.61
N GLU A 243 -4.38 5.36 -24.50
CA GLU A 243 -4.25 3.93 -24.79
C GLU A 243 -3.44 3.20 -23.70
N GLU A 244 -2.33 3.78 -23.24
CA GLU A 244 -1.38 3.08 -22.37
C GLU A 244 -1.56 3.37 -20.88
N CYS A 245 -2.12 4.53 -20.51
CA CYS A 245 -2.13 5.03 -19.12
C CYS A 245 -3.44 5.74 -18.72
N PRO A 246 -4.61 5.08 -18.82
CA PRO A 246 -5.93 5.69 -18.59
C PRO A 246 -6.14 6.25 -17.17
N LYS A 247 -5.46 5.69 -16.16
CA LYS A 247 -5.50 6.21 -14.79
C LYS A 247 -4.81 7.57 -14.66
N LEU A 248 -3.61 7.69 -15.25
CA LEU A 248 -2.83 8.93 -15.25
C LEU A 248 -3.56 10.02 -16.06
N GLN A 249 -4.17 9.64 -17.18
CA GLN A 249 -5.06 10.53 -17.95
C GLN A 249 -6.18 11.11 -17.08
N SER A 250 -6.84 10.28 -16.28
CA SER A 250 -7.94 10.70 -15.41
C SER A 250 -7.49 11.69 -14.33
N GLU A 251 -6.32 11.48 -13.73
CA GLU A 251 -5.78 12.38 -12.70
C GLU A 251 -5.39 13.73 -13.28
N ILE A 252 -4.77 13.76 -14.46
CA ILE A 252 -4.43 15.00 -15.16
C ILE A 252 -5.70 15.79 -15.50
N LEU A 253 -6.75 15.13 -16.01
CA LEU A 253 -8.01 15.78 -16.33
C LEU A 253 -8.74 16.30 -15.08
N LYS A 254 -8.72 15.55 -13.96
CA LYS A 254 -9.27 16.00 -12.68
C LYS A 254 -8.55 17.23 -12.13
N MET A 255 -7.22 17.23 -12.22
CA MET A 255 -6.37 18.35 -11.81
C MET A 255 -6.66 19.60 -12.65
N VAL A 256 -6.83 19.45 -13.97
CA VAL A 256 -7.17 20.57 -14.88
C VAL A 256 -8.60 21.06 -14.66
N ALA A 257 -9.54 20.17 -14.35
CA ALA A 257 -10.93 20.53 -14.07
C ALA A 257 -11.11 21.23 -12.71
N GLY A 258 -10.08 21.26 -11.86
CA GLY A 258 -10.14 21.88 -10.53
C GLY A 258 -11.15 21.20 -9.59
N CYS A 259 -11.46 19.92 -9.83
CA CYS A 259 -12.37 19.17 -8.97
C CYS A 259 -11.59 18.66 -7.75
N GLU A 260 -11.80 19.32 -6.62
CA GLU A 260 -11.46 18.75 -5.31
C GLU A 260 -12.41 17.56 -5.06
N ASP A 261 -11.86 16.34 -5.04
CA ASP A 261 -12.61 15.12 -4.70
C ASP A 261 -12.91 15.15 -3.18
N GLU A 262 -14.10 15.62 -2.79
CA GLU A 262 -14.62 15.39 -1.45
C GLU A 262 -15.00 13.91 -1.30
N CYS A 263 -14.12 13.13 -0.66
CA CYS A 263 -14.50 11.84 -0.09
C CYS A 263 -15.61 12.05 0.93
N SER A 264 -16.81 11.53 0.67
CA SER A 264 -17.78 11.23 1.73
C SER A 264 -18.71 10.10 1.34
N ILE A 265 -18.50 8.95 1.99
CA ILE A 265 -19.53 7.95 2.20
C ILE A 265 -20.60 8.57 3.11
N GLY A 266 -21.80 8.73 2.56
CA GLY A 266 -23.09 8.61 3.23
C GLY A 266 -23.41 9.50 4.45
N GLY A 267 -24.33 10.45 4.25
CA GLY A 267 -25.46 10.63 5.17
C GLY A 267 -25.60 11.98 5.88
N GLY A 268 -26.50 12.83 5.34
CA GLY A 268 -27.49 13.56 6.14
C GLY A 268 -27.07 14.87 6.83
N GLY A 269 -27.56 15.99 6.26
CA GLY A 269 -28.18 17.06 7.05
C GLY A 269 -27.36 18.32 7.36
N GLY A 270 -27.56 19.35 6.52
CA GLY A 270 -27.81 20.72 6.98
C GLY A 270 -26.63 21.64 7.30
N GLY A 271 -26.60 22.79 6.61
CA GLY A 271 -25.99 24.02 7.13
C GLY A 271 -24.77 24.49 6.34
N GLY A 272 -24.96 25.47 5.46
CA GLY A 272 -23.97 25.90 4.49
C GLY A 272 -22.79 26.70 5.03
N ALA A 273 -21.69 26.65 4.28
CA ALA A 273 -20.72 27.72 4.15
C ALA A 273 -20.21 27.73 2.70
N LYS A 274 -20.25 28.91 2.09
CA LYS A 274 -20.01 29.15 0.66
C LYS A 274 -18.51 29.14 0.36
N SER A 275 -18.08 28.44 -0.68
CA SER A 275 -16.90 28.83 -1.47
C SER A 275 -17.27 28.84 -2.95
N ARG A 276 -17.14 30.00 -3.57
CA ARG A 276 -17.67 30.34 -4.90
C ARG A 276 -16.51 30.26 -5.89
N SER A 277 -16.41 29.19 -6.68
CA SER A 277 -15.43 29.12 -7.77
C SER A 277 -15.92 29.97 -8.96
N VAL A 278 -15.03 30.84 -9.43
CA VAL A 278 -15.24 31.77 -10.54
C VAL A 278 -14.65 31.13 -11.80
N CYS A 279 -15.46 30.46 -12.60
CA CYS A 279 -15.23 30.32 -14.05
C CYS A 279 -16.52 29.85 -14.72
N GLY A 280 -17.32 30.79 -15.20
CA GLY A 280 -18.59 30.50 -15.87
C GLY A 280 -19.21 31.79 -16.39
N GLN A 281 -18.41 32.62 -17.06
CA GLN A 281 -18.89 33.81 -17.75
C GLN A 281 -18.10 33.99 -19.04
N LEU A 282 -18.45 33.21 -20.07
CA LEU A 282 -18.41 33.63 -21.47
C LEU A 282 -19.41 32.76 -22.24
N SER A 283 -20.65 33.23 -22.33
CA SER A 283 -21.42 33.23 -23.57
C SER A 283 -22.70 34.02 -23.32
N ASP A 284 -22.63 35.29 -23.69
CA ASP A 284 -23.80 36.15 -23.89
C ASP A 284 -24.08 36.21 -25.39
N GLY A 285 -25.36 36.21 -25.76
CA GLY A 285 -25.85 36.57 -27.09
C GLY A 285 -26.49 35.44 -27.90
N GLY A 286 -27.82 35.40 -27.90
CA GLY A 286 -28.58 34.75 -29.00
C GLY A 286 -29.98 34.28 -28.65
N ASP A 287 -30.91 35.22 -28.45
CA ASP A 287 -32.36 35.04 -28.31
C ASP A 287 -33.00 34.08 -29.35
N ALA A 288 -34.02 33.33 -28.92
CA ALA A 288 -35.44 33.66 -29.20
C ALA A 288 -36.37 32.44 -29.12
N ASN A 289 -37.54 32.70 -28.51
CA ASN A 289 -38.80 31.93 -28.59
C ASN A 289 -38.82 30.53 -27.94
N GLY A 290 -39.73 30.18 -27.03
CA GLY A 290 -40.94 30.87 -26.60
C GLY A 290 -41.99 29.84 -26.20
N ARG A 291 -42.70 30.13 -25.09
CA ARG A 291 -43.97 29.54 -24.62
C ARG A 291 -43.94 28.14 -24.00
N ARG A 292 -44.74 27.78 -22.99
CA ARG A 292 -45.55 28.49 -21.96
C ARG A 292 -46.16 27.36 -21.08
N VAL A 293 -45.99 27.45 -19.76
CA VAL A 293 -46.98 27.17 -18.68
C VAL A 293 -47.43 25.73 -18.32
N ARG A 294 -47.17 25.37 -17.04
CA ARG A 294 -48.01 24.78 -15.93
C ARG A 294 -48.94 23.58 -16.23
N GLN A 295 -49.37 22.73 -15.29
CA GLN A 295 -49.16 22.46 -13.85
C GLN A 295 -49.74 21.05 -13.57
N ARG A 296 -49.23 20.41 -12.50
CA ARG A 296 -49.89 19.51 -11.54
C ARG A 296 -51.26 18.89 -11.91
N THR A 297 -51.35 17.58 -11.79
CA THR A 297 -51.94 16.94 -10.60
C THR A 297 -51.10 15.72 -10.24
#